data_AF-A0A3N6I0L8-F1
#
_entry.id   AF-A0A3N6I0L8-F1
#
_cell.length_a   1.000
_cell.length_b   1.000
_cell.length_c   1.000
_cell.angle_alpha   90.00
_cell.angle_beta   90.00
_cell.angle_gamma   90.00
#
_symmetry.space_group_name_H-M   'P 1'
#
loop_
_entity.id
_entity.type
_entity.pdbx_description
1 polymer ?
#
loop_
_entity_poly.entity_id
_entity_poly.type
_entity_poly.pdbx_seq_one_letter_code
_entity_poly.pdbx_strand_id
1 'polypeptide(L)'
;MRCVIARFPFELTRSGVLDSMKGVKPEEVVGESVTIGRRTYPVKQVGEVITRQDRRDFSADEVLRAMTKLGFTCRSLPRAAAPTRTLSTLQHASAMLGVPAAV
;
A
#
# COMPACT_ATOMS: atom_id res chain seq x y z
N MET A 1 -6.60 -13.42 1.67
CA MET A 1 -6.97 -11.99 1.68
C MET A 1 -6.75 -11.49 0.27
N ARG A 2 -7.82 -11.04 -0.38
CA ARG A 2 -7.72 -10.45 -1.70
C ARG A 2 -7.22 -9.01 -1.61
N CYS A 3 -6.19 -8.66 -2.37
CA CYS A 3 -5.73 -7.28 -2.54
C CYS A 3 -5.34 -7.02 -3.99
N VAL A 4 -5.14 -5.75 -4.34
CA VAL A 4 -4.68 -5.34 -5.66
C VAL A 4 -3.31 -4.68 -5.51
N ILE A 5 -2.33 -5.14 -6.28
CA ILE A 5 -0.96 -4.60 -6.33
C ILE A 5 -0.58 -4.46 -7.81
N ALA A 6 -0.02 -3.31 -8.19
CA ALA A 6 0.28 -2.98 -9.59
C ALA A 6 -0.95 -3.15 -10.52
N ARG A 7 -2.16 -2.85 -10.02
CA ARG A 7 -3.44 -3.03 -10.73
C ARG A 7 -3.86 -4.49 -10.98
N PHE A 8 -3.13 -5.48 -10.46
CA PHE A 8 -3.48 -6.89 -10.55
C PHE A 8 -4.01 -7.44 -9.21
N PRO A 9 -5.04 -8.31 -9.24
CA PRO A 9 -5.55 -8.94 -8.03
C PRO A 9 -4.63 -10.08 -7.56
N PHE A 10 -4.39 -10.17 -6.25
CA PHE A 10 -3.64 -11.23 -5.59
C PHE A 10 -4.41 -11.79 -4.39
N GLU A 11 -4.31 -13.10 -4.20
CA GLU A 11 -4.73 -13.78 -2.97
C GLU A 11 -3.51 -14.02 -2.09
N LEU A 12 -3.39 -13.23 -1.02
CA LEU A 12 -2.28 -13.34 -0.07
C LEU A 12 -2.76 -13.89 1.26
N THR A 13 -1.92 -14.71 1.88
CA THR A 13 -2.09 -15.19 3.25
C THR A 13 -0.83 -14.88 4.05
N ARG A 14 -0.98 -14.74 5.38
CA ARG A 14 0.16 -14.47 6.27
C ARG A 14 1.20 -15.60 6.19
N SER A 15 0.76 -16.86 6.16
CA SER A 15 1.65 -18.02 6.00
C SER A 15 2.35 -18.01 4.65
N GLY A 16 1.63 -17.73 3.55
CA GLY A 16 2.23 -17.66 2.22
C GLY A 16 3.33 -16.61 2.10
N VAL A 17 3.16 -15.45 2.75
CA VAL A 17 4.22 -14.43 2.84
C VAL A 17 5.41 -14.94 3.65
N LEU A 18 5.19 -15.57 4.81
CA LEU A 18 6.27 -16.14 5.62
C LEU A 18 7.07 -17.19 4.84
N ASP A 19 6.38 -18.07 4.10
CA ASP A 19 7.01 -19.12 3.31
C ASP A 19 7.81 -18.56 2.13
N SER A 20 7.25 -17.58 1.41
CA SER A 20 7.91 -16.94 0.27
C SER A 20 9.17 -16.17 0.68
N MET A 21 9.20 -15.64 1.91
CA MET A 21 10.35 -14.88 2.43
C MET A 21 11.43 -15.76 3.07
N LYS A 22 11.26 -17.09 3.13
CA LYS A 22 12.29 -17.99 3.65
C LYS A 22 13.55 -17.93 2.79
N GLY A 23 14.71 -17.80 3.44
CA GLY A 23 16.00 -17.72 2.75
C GLY A 23 16.28 -16.37 2.07
N VAL A 24 15.33 -15.44 2.03
CA VAL A 24 15.55 -14.11 1.47
C VAL A 24 16.44 -13.30 2.41
N LYS A 25 17.55 -12.78 1.88
CA LYS A 25 18.45 -11.88 2.61
C LYS A 25 17.82 -10.48 2.63
N PRO A 26 17.64 -9.86 3.80
CA PRO A 26 17.19 -8.47 3.86
C PRO A 26 18.15 -7.53 3.14
N GLU A 27 17.59 -6.63 2.35
CA GLU A 27 18.30 -5.47 1.84
C GLU A 27 18.40 -4.36 2.90
N GLU A 28 19.22 -3.36 2.62
CA GLU A 28 19.36 -2.18 3.47
C GLU A 28 18.02 -1.42 3.56
N VAL A 29 17.62 -1.09 4.79
CA VAL A 29 16.34 -0.43 5.06
C VAL A 29 16.54 1.09 5.10
N VAL A 30 16.15 1.76 4.01
CA VAL A 30 16.26 3.23 3.86
C VAL A 30 14.91 3.95 4.03
N GLY A 31 13.78 3.20 4.12
CA GLY A 31 12.44 3.78 4.16
C GLY A 31 11.38 2.87 4.77
N GLU A 32 10.22 2.75 4.11
CA GLU A 32 9.14 1.87 4.57
C GLU A 32 9.61 0.43 4.67
N SER A 33 9.33 -0.18 5.81
CA SER A 33 9.78 -1.54 6.11
C SER A 33 8.73 -2.36 6.81
N VAL A 34 8.88 -3.68 6.69
CA VAL A 34 8.01 -4.67 7.32
C VAL A 34 8.87 -5.70 8.05
N THR A 35 8.47 -6.05 9.27
CA THR A 35 9.10 -7.10 10.05
C THR A 35 8.43 -8.43 9.75
N ILE A 36 9.19 -9.37 9.22
CA ILE A 36 8.76 -10.73 8.86
C ILE A 36 9.62 -11.72 9.64
N GLY A 37 8.99 -12.45 10.56
CA GLY A 37 9.71 -13.26 11.54
C GLY A 37 10.55 -12.38 12.46
N ARG A 38 11.88 -12.56 12.42
CA ARG A 38 12.85 -11.80 13.22
C ARG A 38 13.66 -10.78 12.40
N ARG A 39 13.30 -10.55 11.14
CA ARG A 39 14.03 -9.71 10.20
C ARG A 39 13.15 -8.59 9.67
N THR A 40 13.74 -7.44 9.42
CA THR A 40 13.07 -6.29 8.81
C THR A 40 13.51 -6.15 7.38
N TYR A 41 12.55 -5.99 6.47
CA TYR A 41 12.77 -5.93 5.03
C TYR A 41 12.21 -4.61 4.49
N PRO A 42 12.84 -4.02 3.46
CA PRO A 42 12.21 -2.97 2.66
C PRO A 42 10.90 -3.48 2.07
N VAL A 43 9.84 -2.67 2.15
CA VAL A 43 8.52 -3.07 1.65
C VAL A 43 8.54 -3.41 0.16
N LYS A 44 9.35 -2.70 -0.62
CA LYS A 44 9.53 -2.95 -2.06
C LYS A 44 10.15 -4.32 -2.35
N GLN A 45 11.11 -4.76 -1.53
CA GLN A 45 11.70 -6.09 -1.64
C GLN A 45 10.65 -7.17 -1.40
N VAL A 46 9.84 -7.02 -0.34
CA VAL A 46 8.77 -7.99 -0.03
C VAL A 46 7.74 -8.05 -1.14
N GLY A 47 7.33 -6.89 -1.67
CA GLY A 47 6.40 -6.79 -2.79
C GLY A 47 6.87 -7.58 -4.01
N GLU A 48 8.13 -7.39 -4.41
CA GLU A 48 8.73 -8.12 -5.53
C GLU A 48 8.71 -9.62 -5.29
N VAL A 49 9.13 -10.10 -4.11
CA VAL A 49 9.19 -11.53 -3.81
C VAL A 49 7.80 -12.19 -3.86
N ILE A 50 6.78 -11.57 -3.24
CA ILE A 50 5.45 -12.19 -3.10
C ILE A 50 4.58 -12.06 -4.36
N THR A 51 4.83 -11.05 -5.20
CA THR A 51 4.06 -10.82 -6.44
C THR A 51 4.81 -11.26 -7.70
N ARG A 52 6.14 -11.39 -7.62
CA ARG A 52 7.06 -11.55 -8.76
C ARG A 52 6.99 -10.43 -9.80
N GLN A 53 6.51 -9.26 -9.41
CA GLN A 53 6.45 -8.07 -10.25
C GLN A 53 7.71 -7.21 -10.09
N ASP A 54 8.01 -6.39 -11.09
CA ASP A 54 9.10 -5.42 -10.99
C ASP A 54 8.74 -4.33 -9.97
N ARG A 55 9.72 -3.87 -9.19
CA ARG A 55 9.53 -2.84 -8.16
C ARG A 55 9.01 -1.51 -8.70
N ARG A 56 9.11 -1.28 -10.01
CA ARG A 56 8.59 -0.11 -10.72
C ARG A 56 7.08 -0.16 -10.94
N ASP A 57 6.47 -1.35 -10.91
CA ASP A 57 5.07 -1.53 -11.28
C ASP A 57 4.09 -1.25 -10.13
N PHE A 58 4.56 -1.32 -8.89
CA PHE A 58 3.76 -1.04 -7.69
C PHE A 58 4.43 0.00 -6.82
N SER A 59 3.67 0.60 -5.90
CA SER A 59 4.13 1.52 -4.86
C SER A 59 4.42 0.78 -3.54
N ALA A 60 5.31 1.35 -2.70
CA ALA A 60 5.54 0.81 -1.36
C ALA A 60 4.24 0.81 -0.54
N ASP A 61 3.43 1.85 -0.74
CA ASP A 61 2.16 2.10 -0.09
C ASP A 61 1.11 0.99 -0.34
N GLU A 62 1.05 0.43 -1.56
CA GLU A 62 0.19 -0.74 -1.87
C GLU A 62 0.58 -1.97 -1.06
N VAL A 63 1.87 -2.30 -1.04
CA VAL A 63 2.38 -3.48 -0.34
C VAL A 63 2.30 -3.29 1.17
N LEU A 64 2.60 -2.09 1.69
CA LEU A 64 2.49 -1.74 3.10
C LEU A 64 1.05 -1.96 3.62
N ARG A 65 0.04 -1.51 2.86
CA ARG A 65 -1.37 -1.73 3.19
C ARG A 65 -1.71 -3.22 3.22
N ALA A 66 -1.23 -4.00 2.24
CA ALA A 66 -1.45 -5.44 2.22
C ALA A 66 -0.80 -6.14 3.43
N MET A 67 0.46 -5.82 3.75
CA MET A 67 1.17 -6.40 4.90
C MET A 67 0.52 -6.05 6.24
N THR A 68 0.09 -4.80 6.40
CA THR A 68 -0.64 -4.35 7.59
C THR A 68 -1.94 -5.13 7.78
N LYS A 69 -2.73 -5.32 6.70
CA LYS A 69 -3.97 -6.11 6.74
C LYS A 69 -3.74 -7.59 7.07
N LEU A 70 -2.60 -8.15 6.66
CA LEU A 70 -2.19 -9.52 7.03
C LEU A 70 -1.65 -9.62 8.47
N GLY A 71 -1.55 -8.51 9.18
CA GLY A 71 -1.12 -8.44 10.58
C GLY A 71 0.39 -8.46 10.78
N PHE A 72 1.18 -8.01 9.80
CA PHE A 72 2.61 -7.77 9.97
C PHE A 72 2.89 -6.41 10.59
N THR A 73 3.93 -6.33 11.41
CA THR A 73 4.43 -5.06 11.95
C THR A 73 5.12 -4.29 10.84
N CYS A 74 4.59 -3.12 10.51
CA CYS A 74 5.11 -2.26 9.45
C CYS A 74 5.56 -0.91 10.03
N ARG A 75 6.65 -0.36 9.50
CA ARG A 75 7.12 1.00 9.76
C ARG A 75 6.94 1.81 8.48
N SER A 76 6.07 2.81 8.53
CA SER A 76 5.94 3.81 7.47
C SER A 76 6.82 5.03 7.77
N LEU A 77 7.28 5.72 6.72
CA LEU A 77 7.81 7.06 6.88
C LEU A 77 6.67 8.03 7.25
N PRO A 78 6.93 9.13 7.98
CA PRO A 78 5.95 10.17 8.21
C PRO A 78 5.45 10.69 6.88
N ARG A 79 4.20 10.35 6.54
CA ARG A 79 3.56 10.82 5.32
C ARG A 79 3.24 12.29 5.51
N ALA A 80 3.79 13.18 4.68
CA ALA A 80 3.23 14.52 4.54
C ALA A 80 1.73 14.35 4.27
N ALA A 81 0.88 14.93 5.11
CA ALA A 81 -0.56 14.79 5.00
C ALA A 81 -0.97 15.05 3.55
N ALA A 82 -1.71 14.11 2.95
CA ALA A 82 -2.27 14.37 1.63
C ALA A 82 -3.06 15.68 1.72
N PRO A 83 -2.94 16.59 0.74
CA PRO A 83 -3.73 17.81 0.76
C PRO A 83 -5.18 17.40 0.90
N THR A 84 -5.84 17.88 1.95
CA THR A 84 -7.28 17.74 2.14
C THR A 84 -7.90 18.16 0.82
N ARG A 85 -8.70 17.29 0.18
CA ARG A 85 -9.37 17.65 -1.08
C ARG A 85 -10.30 18.82 -0.80
N THR A 86 -9.77 20.03 -0.95
CA THR A 86 -10.56 21.26 -0.98
C THR A 86 -11.45 21.17 -2.20
N LEU A 87 -12.71 21.58 -2.06
CA LEU A 87 -13.63 21.62 -3.18
C LEU A 87 -12.97 22.35 -4.34
N SER A 88 -13.01 21.74 -5.52
CA SER A 88 -12.65 22.46 -6.74
C SER A 88 -13.57 23.67 -6.90
N THR A 89 -13.09 24.72 -7.59
CA THR A 89 -13.87 25.95 -7.86
C THR A 89 -15.25 25.62 -8.43
N LEU A 90 -15.34 24.59 -9.28
CA LEU A 90 -16.59 24.10 -9.85
C LEU A 90 -17.52 23.51 -8.78
N GLN A 91 -17.01 22.62 -7.91
CA GLN A 91 -17.82 22.02 -6.84
C GLN A 91 -18.33 23.07 -5.85
N HIS A 92 -17.51 24.09 -5.55
CA HIS A 92 -17.92 25.20 -4.70
C HIS A 92 -19.02 26.05 -5.37
N ALA A 93 -18.88 26.36 -6.66
CA ALA A 93 -19.91 27.07 -7.42
C ALA A 93 -21.22 26.27 -7.53
N SER A 94 -21.15 24.96 -7.79
CA SER A 94 -22.34 24.10 -7.81
C SER A 94 -23.06 24.06 -6.46
N ALA A 95 -22.33 24.04 -5.35
CA ALA A 95 -22.94 24.09 -4.02
C ALA A 95 -23.66 25.42 -3.76
N MET A 96 -23.08 26.54 -4.22
CA MET A 96 -23.67 27.89 -4.08
C MET A 96 -24.96 28.07 -4.89
N LEU A 97 -25.06 27.40 -6.04
CA LEU A 97 -26.22 27.52 -6.94
C LEU A 97 -27.39 26.59 -6.56
N GLY A 98 -27.17 25.64 -5.64
CA GLY A 98 -28.17 24.66 -5.22
C GLY A 98 -28.43 23.57 -6.26
N VAL A 99 -29.17 22.53 -5.86
CA VAL A 99 -29.66 21.49 -6.78
C VAL A 99 -31.04 21.92 -7.30
N PRO A 100 -31.33 21.84 -8.61
CA PRO A 100 -32.66 22.15 -9.10
C PRO A 100 -33.68 21.23 -8.42
N ALA A 101 -34.78 21.79 -7.91
CA ALA A 101 -35.88 21.02 -7.38
C ALA A 101 -36.44 20.13 -8.50
N ALA A 102 -36.37 18.81 -8.31
CA ALA A 102 -37.04 17.88 -9.20
C ALA A 102 -38.56 18.14 -9.09
N VAL A 103 -39.18 18.45 -10.24
CA VAL A 103 -40.63 18.60 -10.38
C VAL A 103 -41.25 17.24 -10.62
#